data_AF-A0A5R9E789-F1
#
_entry.id   AF-A0A5R9E789-F1
#
_cell.length_a   1.000
_cell.length_b   1.000
_cell.length_c   1.000
_cell.angle_alpha   90.00
_cell.angle_beta   90.00
_cell.angle_gamma   90.00
#
_symmetry.space_group_name_H-M   'P 1'
#
loop_
_entity.id
_entity.type
_entity.pdbx_description
1 polymer ?
#
loop_
_entity_poly.entity_id
_entity_poly.type
_entity_poly.pdbx_seq_one_letter_code
_entity_poly.pdbx_strand_id
1 'polypeptide(L)'
;MTASIVPLTDTPVAPVQPARVPLRAPDTPLGRARLARGWSQHKVVRALLLLAGHWGWEIAAESSLKVQMSRWENGAVHPGPSYQVLLCAVLRATPDDLGFTRATGTAALADRVASLETLVDSLAAQLKGVAA
;
A
#
# COMPACT_ATOMS: atom_id res chain seq x y z
N MET A 1 3.21 -67.09 36.25
CA MET A 1 2.58 -66.07 35.36
C MET A 1 3.27 -64.75 35.63
N THR A 2 4.13 -64.29 34.73
CA THR A 2 4.92 -63.07 34.89
C THR A 2 4.65 -62.17 33.69
N ALA A 3 3.92 -61.07 33.91
CA ALA A 3 3.64 -60.09 32.88
C ALA A 3 4.83 -59.13 32.78
N SER A 4 5.45 -59.09 31.60
CA SER A 4 6.55 -58.18 31.27
C SER A 4 5.96 -56.88 30.71
N ILE A 5 6.18 -55.76 31.39
CA ILE A 5 5.77 -54.44 30.92
C ILE A 5 6.95 -53.86 30.14
N VAL A 6 6.78 -53.71 28.82
CA VAL A 6 7.72 -52.99 27.97
C VAL A 6 7.42 -51.49 28.10
N PRO A 7 8.40 -50.63 28.41
CA PRO A 7 8.17 -49.19 28.42
C PRO A 7 8.01 -48.70 26.97
N LEU A 8 6.87 -48.07 26.67
CA LEU A 8 6.67 -47.29 25.46
C LEU A 8 7.55 -46.04 25.53
N THR A 9 8.76 -46.12 24.99
CA THR A 9 9.58 -44.93 24.70
C THR A 9 9.12 -44.30 23.40
N ASP A 10 7.87 -43.85 23.35
CA ASP A 10 7.43 -42.94 22.29
C ASP A 10 7.73 -41.52 22.77
N THR A 11 8.82 -40.95 22.28
CA THR A 11 9.19 -39.58 22.63
C THR A 11 8.21 -38.67 21.87
N PRO A 12 7.39 -37.84 22.53
CA PRO A 12 6.45 -37.00 21.81
C PRO A 12 7.26 -36.03 20.97
N VAL A 13 7.25 -36.22 19.65
CA VAL A 13 7.74 -35.22 18.70
C VAL A 13 6.90 -33.97 18.93
N ALA A 14 7.50 -32.97 19.58
CA ALA A 14 6.85 -31.69 19.78
C ALA A 14 6.35 -31.19 18.41
N PRO A 15 5.13 -30.63 18.32
CA PRO A 15 4.61 -30.14 17.06
C PRO A 15 5.57 -29.08 16.50
N VAL A 16 6.37 -29.48 15.51
CA VAL A 16 7.24 -28.58 14.76
C VAL A 16 6.31 -27.71 13.94
N GLN A 17 6.29 -26.42 14.27
CA GLN A 17 5.52 -25.46 13.49
C GLN A 17 5.99 -25.56 12.03
N PRO A 18 5.10 -25.77 11.05
CA PRO A 18 5.51 -25.93 9.66
C PRO A 18 6.37 -24.73 9.25
N ALA A 19 7.45 -25.01 8.51
CA ALA A 19 8.38 -23.99 8.05
C ALA A 19 7.59 -22.80 7.49
N ARG A 20 7.86 -21.60 8.02
CA ARG A 20 7.06 -20.41 7.69
C ARG A 20 7.02 -20.23 6.18
N VAL A 21 5.83 -20.31 5.60
CA VAL A 21 5.62 -20.02 4.18
C VAL A 21 6.11 -18.60 3.92
N PRO A 22 6.99 -18.39 2.92
CA PRO A 22 7.50 -17.06 2.63
C PRO A 22 6.35 -16.12 2.28
N LEU A 23 6.35 -14.93 2.86
CA LEU A 23 5.37 -13.91 2.56
C LEU A 23 5.49 -13.52 1.09
N ARG A 24 4.35 -13.46 0.39
CA ARG A 24 4.28 -13.02 -1.00
C ARG A 24 3.58 -11.67 -1.08
N ALA A 25 3.97 -10.87 -2.06
CA ALA A 25 3.35 -9.60 -2.40
C ALA A 25 3.46 -9.40 -3.92
N PRO A 26 2.57 -8.61 -4.53
CA PRO A 26 2.77 -8.09 -5.87
C PRO A 26 4.08 -7.30 -5.96
N ASP A 27 4.69 -7.23 -7.14
CA ASP A 27 5.92 -6.48 -7.39
C ASP A 27 5.66 -4.97 -7.57
N THR A 28 4.98 -4.39 -6.57
CA THR A 28 4.73 -2.94 -6.47
C THR A 28 5.62 -2.34 -5.39
N PRO A 29 5.89 -1.02 -5.43
CA PRO A 29 6.68 -0.36 -4.38
C PRO A 29 6.12 -0.62 -2.97
N LEU A 30 4.80 -0.53 -2.81
CA LEU A 30 4.11 -0.86 -1.56
C LEU A 30 4.30 -2.33 -1.15
N GLY A 31 4.15 -3.27 -2.08
CA GLY A 31 4.36 -4.70 -1.84
C GLY A 31 5.79 -5.02 -1.40
N ARG A 32 6.78 -4.44 -2.09
CA ARG A 32 8.21 -4.58 -1.75
C ARG A 32 8.52 -3.99 -0.38
N ALA A 33 8.03 -2.81 -0.06
CA ALA A 33 8.22 -2.18 1.25
C ALA A 33 7.65 -3.05 2.39
N ARG A 34 6.48 -3.67 2.17
CA ARG A 34 5.90 -4.61 3.13
C ARG A 34 6.77 -5.85 3.31
N LEU A 35 7.26 -6.45 2.22
CA LEU A 35 8.11 -7.64 2.27
C LEU A 35 9.48 -7.36 2.89
N ALA A 36 10.09 -6.21 2.61
CA ALA A 36 11.35 -5.79 3.22
C ALA A 36 11.25 -5.71 4.75
N ARG A 37 10.05 -5.42 5.27
CA ARG A 37 9.76 -5.39 6.71
C ARG A 37 9.41 -6.78 7.29
N GLY A 38 9.22 -7.79 6.44
CA GLY A 38 8.81 -9.14 6.82
C GLY A 38 7.37 -9.20 7.33
N TRP A 39 6.49 -8.31 6.83
CA TRP A 39 5.12 -8.19 7.35
C TRP A 39 4.09 -8.83 6.42
N SER A 40 3.13 -9.55 7.01
CA SER A 40 1.94 -10.00 6.29
C SER A 40 0.99 -8.83 6.07
N GLN A 41 0.10 -8.97 5.08
CA GLN A 41 -0.94 -7.97 4.82
C GLN A 41 -1.81 -7.72 6.07
N HIS A 42 -2.18 -8.79 6.78
CA HIS A 42 -2.93 -8.70 8.04
C HIS A 42 -2.17 -7.86 9.08
N LYS A 43 -0.85 -8.04 9.20
CA LYS A 43 -0.03 -7.28 10.16
C LYS A 43 -0.03 -5.80 9.83
N VAL A 44 0.04 -5.42 8.56
CA VAL A 44 -0.07 -4.01 8.14
C VAL A 44 -1.46 -3.46 8.49
N VAL A 45 -2.54 -4.17 8.16
CA VAL A 45 -3.91 -3.76 8.49
C VAL A 45 -4.07 -3.52 9.99
N ARG A 46 -3.56 -4.43 10.82
CA ARG A 46 -3.63 -4.25 12.28
C ARG A 46 -2.82 -3.07 12.78
N ALA A 47 -1.64 -2.82 12.20
CA ALA A 47 -0.82 -1.67 12.53
C ALA A 47 -1.52 -0.35 12.13
N LEU A 48 -2.19 -0.30 10.96
CA LEU A 48 -2.98 0.85 10.54
C LEU A 48 -4.10 1.17 11.52
N LEU A 49 -4.86 0.17 11.96
CA LEU A 49 -5.94 0.34 12.95
C LEU A 49 -5.41 0.87 14.29
N LEU A 50 -4.29 0.31 14.77
CA LEU A 50 -3.69 0.75 16.03
C LEU A 50 -3.16 2.19 15.92
N LEU A 51 -2.51 2.53 14.80
CA LEU A 51 -1.97 3.88 14.59
C LEU A 51 -3.08 4.92 14.43
N ALA A 52 -4.10 4.62 13.62
CA ALA A 52 -5.24 5.50 13.45
C ALA A 52 -5.98 5.72 14.77
N GLY A 53 -6.21 4.65 15.55
CA GLY A 53 -6.79 4.76 16.89
C GLY A 53 -5.94 5.61 17.83
N HIS A 54 -4.62 5.49 17.79
CA HIS A 54 -3.70 6.33 18.56
C HIS A 54 -3.76 7.81 18.16
N TRP A 55 -3.97 8.11 16.88
CA TRP A 55 -4.11 9.48 16.36
C TRP A 55 -5.55 10.03 16.40
N GLY A 56 -6.52 9.23 16.85
CA GLY A 56 -7.94 9.61 16.84
C GLY A 56 -8.53 9.74 15.43
N TRP A 57 -7.96 9.06 14.44
CA TRP A 57 -8.45 9.08 13.06
C TRP A 57 -9.45 7.96 12.83
N GLU A 58 -10.56 8.31 12.19
CA GLU A 58 -11.53 7.34 11.73
C GLU A 58 -11.10 6.74 10.38
N ILE A 59 -10.93 5.42 10.35
CA ILE A 59 -10.61 4.68 9.13
C ILE A 59 -11.58 3.50 8.97
N ALA A 60 -11.54 2.87 7.80
CA ALA A 60 -12.40 1.74 7.50
C ALA A 60 -12.18 0.56 8.47
N ALA A 61 -13.23 -0.24 8.68
CA ALA A 61 -13.15 -1.46 9.47
C ALA A 61 -12.14 -2.46 8.89
N GLU A 62 -11.62 -3.35 9.74
CA GLU A 62 -10.56 -4.32 9.39
C GLU A 62 -10.86 -5.15 8.13
N SER A 63 -12.11 -5.60 7.98
CA SER A 63 -12.56 -6.39 6.83
C SER A 63 -12.43 -5.61 5.52
N SER A 64 -12.83 -4.33 5.51
CA SER A 64 -12.69 -3.43 4.36
C SER A 64 -11.23 -3.08 4.09
N LEU A 65 -10.43 -2.84 5.14
CA LEU A 65 -9.01 -2.55 4.99
C LEU A 65 -8.22 -3.70 4.36
N LYS A 66 -8.56 -4.96 4.64
CA LYS A 66 -7.92 -6.10 3.95
C LYS A 66 -8.15 -6.05 2.44
N VAL A 67 -9.37 -5.75 2.02
CA VAL A 67 -9.71 -5.62 0.60
C VAL A 67 -9.02 -4.41 -0.02
N GLN A 68 -9.05 -3.26 0.65
CA GLN A 68 -8.38 -2.04 0.18
C GLN A 68 -6.87 -2.24 0.06
N MET A 69 -6.23 -2.84 1.07
CA MET A 69 -4.80 -3.17 1.04
C MET A 69 -4.45 -4.06 -0.14
N SER A 70 -5.27 -5.07 -0.45
CA SER A 70 -5.06 -5.90 -1.63
C SER A 70 -5.14 -5.10 -2.93
N ARG A 71 -6.14 -4.21 -3.05
CA ARG A 71 -6.28 -3.34 -4.22
C ARG A 71 -5.12 -2.35 -4.35
N TRP A 72 -4.62 -1.80 -3.25
CA TRP A 72 -3.47 -0.90 -3.24
C TRP A 72 -2.18 -1.62 -3.62
N GLU A 73 -1.92 -2.80 -3.04
CA GLU A 73 -0.73 -3.59 -3.37
C GLU A 73 -0.73 -4.07 -4.82
N ASN A 74 -1.90 -4.35 -5.40
CA ASN A 74 -2.03 -4.70 -6.82
C ASN A 74 -2.02 -3.48 -7.76
N GLY A 75 -1.96 -2.25 -7.22
CA GLY A 75 -2.02 -1.02 -8.02
C GLY A 75 -3.38 -0.74 -8.67
N ALA A 76 -4.44 -1.49 -8.31
CA ALA A 76 -5.78 -1.33 -8.87
C ALA A 76 -6.45 -0.02 -8.41
N VAL A 77 -6.12 0.45 -7.20
CA VAL A 77 -6.63 1.68 -6.62
C VAL A 77 -5.48 2.37 -5.88
N HIS A 78 -5.44 3.70 -5.91
CA HIS A 78 -4.47 4.47 -5.14
C HIS A 78 -5.02 4.79 -3.73
N PRO A 79 -4.23 4.63 -2.66
CA PRO A 79 -4.67 5.00 -1.32
C PRO A 79 -4.91 6.52 -1.22
N GLY A 80 -5.96 6.91 -0.51
CA GLY A 80 -6.25 8.32 -0.24
C GLY A 80 -5.19 8.97 0.67
N PRO A 81 -5.16 10.32 0.76
CA PRO A 81 -4.10 11.05 1.47
C PRO A 81 -3.89 10.59 2.92
N SER A 82 -4.97 10.40 3.70
CA SER A 82 -4.86 9.94 5.09
C SER A 82 -4.23 8.55 5.19
N TYR A 83 -4.57 7.65 4.27
CA TYR A 83 -3.97 6.31 4.23
C TYR A 83 -2.51 6.34 3.79
N GLN A 84 -2.11 7.24 2.89
CA GLN A 84 -0.71 7.41 2.53
C GLN A 84 0.14 7.80 3.74
N VAL A 85 -0.32 8.77 4.54
CA VAL A 85 0.38 9.17 5.78
C VAL A 85 0.52 7.99 6.74
N LEU A 86 -0.57 7.26 6.97
CA LEU A 86 -0.54 6.08 7.84
C LEU A 86 0.40 4.99 7.29
N LEU A 87 0.39 4.73 5.99
CA LEU A 87 1.24 3.72 5.34
C LEU A 87 2.72 4.10 5.42
N CYS A 88 3.06 5.36 5.14
CA CYS A 88 4.42 5.88 5.32
C CYS A 88 4.91 5.69 6.75
N ALA A 89 4.07 6.02 7.74
CA ALA A 89 4.41 5.87 9.15
C ALA A 89 4.58 4.40 9.56
N VAL A 90 3.65 3.53 9.17
CA VAL A 90 3.66 2.10 9.54
C VAL A 90 4.82 1.34 8.89
N LEU A 91 5.07 1.61 7.61
CA LEU A 91 6.13 0.95 6.85
C LEU A 91 7.49 1.62 7.02
N ARG A 92 7.54 2.81 7.65
CA ARG A 92 8.74 3.64 7.83
C ARG A 92 9.42 3.92 6.49
N ALA A 93 8.61 4.32 5.51
CA ALA A 93 9.02 4.57 4.13
C ALA A 93 8.50 5.94 3.70
N THR A 94 9.17 6.54 2.72
CA THR A 94 8.71 7.82 2.14
C THR A 94 7.59 7.60 1.13
N PRO A 95 6.82 8.64 0.77
CA PRO A 95 5.84 8.55 -0.31
C PRO A 95 6.45 8.07 -1.64
N ASP A 96 7.69 8.47 -1.93
CA ASP A 96 8.43 8.03 -3.13
C ASP A 96 8.72 6.52 -3.08
N ASP A 97 9.23 6.03 -1.95
CA ASP A 97 9.53 4.60 -1.75
C ASP A 97 8.29 3.71 -1.89
N LEU A 98 7.12 4.25 -1.51
CA LEU A 98 5.83 3.55 -1.60
C LEU A 98 5.12 3.77 -2.94
N GLY A 99 5.68 4.57 -3.84
CA GLY A 99 5.09 4.87 -5.16
C GLY A 99 3.82 5.72 -5.08
N PHE A 100 3.66 6.51 -4.01
CA PHE A 100 2.52 7.43 -3.82
C PHE A 100 2.75 8.79 -4.47
N THR A 101 3.99 9.15 -4.70
CA THR A 101 4.31 10.31 -5.52
C THR A 101 3.94 9.99 -6.94
N ARG A 102 2.67 10.28 -7.29
CA ARG A 102 2.33 10.60 -8.67
C ARG A 102 3.35 11.64 -9.07
N ALA A 103 4.07 11.43 -10.17
CA ALA A 103 4.93 12.44 -10.75
C ALA A 103 4.14 13.75 -10.70
N THR A 104 4.43 14.60 -9.72
CA THR A 104 3.97 15.96 -9.69
C THR A 104 4.74 16.54 -10.82
N GLY A 105 4.16 16.40 -12.02
CA GLY A 105 4.67 16.98 -13.22
C GLY A 105 4.51 18.46 -13.03
N THR A 106 5.37 19.08 -12.23
CA THR A 106 5.62 20.52 -12.29
C THR A 106 6.05 20.85 -13.71
N ALA A 107 6.86 19.98 -14.33
CA ALA A 107 7.09 19.98 -15.77
C ALA A 107 5.79 19.78 -16.58
N ALA A 108 5.02 18.71 -16.33
CA ALA A 108 3.79 18.45 -17.09
C ALA A 108 2.67 19.50 -16.89
N LEU A 109 2.66 20.20 -15.76
CA LEU A 109 1.75 21.30 -15.44
C LEU A 109 2.22 22.57 -16.13
N ALA A 110 3.53 22.86 -16.12
CA ALA A 110 4.10 23.97 -16.87
C ALA A 110 3.83 23.82 -18.39
N ASP A 111 4.03 22.61 -18.94
CA ASP A 111 3.72 22.30 -20.33
C ASP A 111 2.21 22.47 -20.64
N ARG A 112 1.35 22.07 -19.70
CA ARG A 112 -0.11 22.26 -19.82
C ARG A 112 -0.49 23.73 -19.81
N VAL A 113 0.14 24.53 -18.94
CA VAL A 113 -0.09 25.97 -18.82
C VAL A 113 0.35 26.68 -20.11
N ALA A 114 1.55 26.39 -20.61
CA ALA A 114 2.04 26.96 -21.87
C ALA A 114 1.14 26.60 -23.07
N SER A 115 0.62 25.37 -23.10
CA SER A 115 -0.35 24.93 -24.12
C SER A 115 -1.69 25.66 -24.02
N LEU A 116 -2.13 26.02 -22.81
CA LEU A 116 -3.36 26.78 -22.60
C LEU A 116 -3.20 28.25 -22.99
N GLU A 117 -2.05 28.86 -22.67
CA GLU A 117 -1.74 30.24 -23.06
C GLU A 117 -1.74 30.40 -24.59
N THR A 118 -1.08 29.49 -25.30
CA THR A 118 -1.08 29.49 -26.77
C THR A 118 -2.48 29.28 -27.37
N LEU A 119 -3.32 28.44 -26.76
CA LEU A 119 -4.71 28.28 -27.18
C LEU A 119 -5.53 29.56 -26.97
N VAL A 120 -5.37 30.23 -25.82
CA VAL A 120 -6.05 31.49 -25.53
C VAL A 120 -5.68 32.57 -26.54
N ASP A 121 -4.40 32.69 -26.88
CA ASP A 121 -3.94 33.66 -27.88
C ASP A 121 -4.53 33.38 -29.27
N SER A 122 -4.56 32.11 -29.68
CA SER A 122 -5.13 31.71 -30.98
C SER A 122 -6.63 32.03 -31.07
N LEU A 123 -7.40 31.74 -30.01
CA LEU A 123 -8.83 32.02 -29.94
C LEU A 123 -9.10 33.53 -29.90
N ALA A 124 -8.28 34.30 -29.18
CA ALA A 124 -8.37 35.76 -29.15
C ALA A 124 -8.09 36.38 -30.54
N ALA A 125 -7.13 35.83 -31.30
CA ALA A 125 -6.85 36.26 -32.67
C ALA A 125 -8.02 35.93 -33.62
N GLN A 126 -8.61 34.74 -33.52
CA GLN A 126 -9.78 34.35 -34.30
C GLN A 126 -11.00 35.24 -34.03
N LEU A 127 -11.24 35.60 -32.76
CA LEU A 127 -12.34 36.51 -32.40
C LEU A 127 -12.15 37.92 -32.99
N LYS A 128 -10.92 38.45 -33.01
CA LYS A 128 -10.64 39.76 -33.63
C LYS A 128 -10.84 39.76 -35.15
N GLY A 129 -10.59 38.63 -35.81
CA GLY A 129 -10.77 38.49 -37.26
C GLY A 129 -12.23 38.35 -37.71
N VAL A 130 -13.14 37.94 -36.81
CA VAL A 130 -14.58 37.81 -37.11
C VAL A 130 -15.33 39.15 -37.00
N ALA A 131 -14.73 40.16 -36.36
CA ALA A 131 -15.33 41.48 -36.17
C ALA A 131 -14.93 42.51 -37.27
N ALA A 132 -14.24 42.08 -38.34
CA ALA A 132 -13.89 42.89 -39.52
C ALA A 132 -14.75 42.49 -40.72
#